data_AF-A0A397VU98-F1
#
_entry.id   AF-A0A397VU98-F1
#
_cell.length_a   1.000
_cell.length_b   1.000
_cell.length_c   1.000
_cell.angle_alpha   90.00
_cell.angle_beta   90.00
_cell.angle_gamma   90.00
#
_symmetry.space_group_name_H-M   'P 1'
#
loop_
_entity.id
_entity.type
_entity.pdbx_description
1 polymer ?
#
loop_
_entity_poly.entity_id
_entity_poly.type
_entity_poly.pdbx_seq_one_letter_code
_entity_poly.pdbx_strand_id
1 'polypeptide(L)'
;MELDVFNGPDKKKMVEKFPDIEKLWREFHQLYNVLRQSQLSDQEIYQYKVDAENWIRVFCHPAQGHVNSLQNIGLYIKADLTPYMHVFAKHIPLFMQQLKAKGLSLRIFSTSSIEKKNHNQVRVFFGGTTMGGGNGNKSVVHDIMSFENRYLFYLMENIPREINNRNINANNKENSSSTVINKA
;
A
#
# COMPACT_ATOMS: atom_id res chain seq x y z
N MET A 1 -3.68 -6.24 -2.39
CA MET A 1 -3.81 -7.26 -1.34
C MET A 1 -4.38 -8.47 -2.05
N GLU A 2 -3.50 -9.40 -2.38
CA GLU A 2 -3.80 -10.59 -3.18
C GLU A 2 -4.50 -11.59 -2.26
N LEU A 3 -5.69 -12.06 -2.67
CA LEU A 3 -6.58 -12.94 -1.89
C LEU A 3 -6.01 -14.37 -1.73
N ASP A 4 -4.83 -14.64 -2.28
CA ASP A 4 -4.28 -15.99 -2.41
C ASP A 4 -3.49 -16.48 -1.19
N VAL A 5 -3.26 -15.61 -0.19
CA VAL A 5 -2.58 -16.00 1.06
C VAL A 5 -3.48 -16.80 2.01
N PHE A 6 -4.79 -16.90 1.74
CA PHE A 6 -5.76 -17.47 2.69
C PHE A 6 -6.46 -18.78 2.27
N ASN A 7 -6.06 -19.44 1.18
CA ASN A 7 -6.72 -20.69 0.72
C ASN A 7 -6.13 -21.99 1.30
N GLY A 8 -5.53 -21.93 2.48
CA GLY A 8 -4.95 -23.09 3.17
C GLY A 8 -5.98 -23.94 3.94
N PRO A 9 -5.60 -25.16 4.37
CA PRO A 9 -6.47 -26.08 5.14
C PRO A 9 -6.99 -25.50 6.46
N ASP A 10 -6.32 -24.50 7.03
CA ASP A 10 -6.72 -23.84 8.27
C ASP A 10 -7.96 -22.94 8.10
N LYS A 11 -8.19 -22.38 6.90
CA LYS A 11 -9.42 -21.63 6.59
C LYS A 11 -10.66 -22.52 6.72
N LYS A 12 -10.59 -23.78 6.26
CA LYS A 12 -11.73 -24.71 6.33
C LYS A 12 -12.14 -24.99 7.78
N LYS A 13 -11.15 -25.18 8.67
CA LYS A 13 -11.39 -25.38 10.11
C LYS A 13 -11.93 -24.15 10.82
N MET A 14 -11.53 -22.94 10.40
CA MET A 14 -12.07 -21.69 10.95
C MET A 14 -13.49 -21.40 10.46
N VAL A 15 -13.79 -21.64 9.17
CA VAL A 15 -15.12 -21.45 8.59
C VAL A 15 -16.13 -22.45 9.16
N GLU A 16 -15.73 -23.70 9.40
CA GLU A 16 -16.57 -24.72 10.03
C GLU A 16 -16.94 -24.36 11.49
N LYS A 17 -16.04 -23.71 12.22
CA LYS A 17 -16.31 -23.24 13.60
C LYS A 17 -17.03 -21.89 13.67
N PHE A 18 -16.91 -21.07 12.62
CA PHE A 18 -17.44 -19.71 12.58
C PHE A 18 -17.95 -19.37 11.17
N PRO A 19 -19.15 -19.83 10.79
CA PRO A 19 -19.70 -19.62 9.44
C PRO A 19 -19.81 -18.14 9.06
N ASP A 20 -19.91 -17.24 10.05
CA ASP A 20 -20.04 -15.79 9.83
C ASP A 20 -18.71 -15.07 9.55
N ILE A 21 -17.55 -15.72 9.72
CA ILE A 21 -16.25 -15.05 9.52
C ILE A 21 -15.99 -14.69 8.05
N GLU A 22 -16.41 -15.55 7.12
CA GLU A 22 -16.28 -15.28 5.69
C GLU A 22 -17.13 -14.08 5.27
N LYS A 23 -18.37 -14.02 5.78
CA LYS A 23 -19.27 -12.90 5.57
C LYS A 23 -18.68 -11.60 6.11
N LEU A 24 -18.13 -11.61 7.33
CA LEU A 24 -17.49 -10.45 7.96
C LEU A 24 -16.35 -9.87 7.10
N TRP A 25 -15.47 -10.73 6.56
CA TRP A 25 -14.36 -10.27 5.72
C TRP A 25 -14.81 -9.85 4.32
N ARG A 26 -15.84 -10.50 3.77
CA ARG A 26 -16.44 -10.10 2.49
C ARG A 26 -17.07 -8.71 2.60
N GLU A 27 -17.81 -8.43 3.67
CA GLU A 27 -18.40 -7.12 3.96
C GLU A 27 -17.30 -6.06 4.15
N PHE A 28 -16.24 -6.39 4.91
CA PHE A 28 -15.08 -5.50 5.03
C PHE A 28 -14.46 -5.16 3.66
N HIS A 29 -14.25 -6.16 2.82
CA HIS A 29 -13.68 -5.96 1.49
C HIS A 29 -14.57 -5.09 0.59
N GLN A 30 -15.90 -5.24 0.67
CA GLN A 30 -16.84 -4.37 -0.04
C GLN A 30 -16.70 -2.91 0.41
N LEU A 31 -16.71 -2.67 1.73
CA LEU A 31 -16.51 -1.33 2.31
C LEU A 31 -15.15 -0.74 1.90
N TYR A 32 -14.09 -1.55 1.92
CA TYR A 32 -12.76 -1.11 1.50
C TYR A 32 -12.71 -0.68 0.02
N ASN A 33 -13.45 -1.36 -0.86
CA ASN A 33 -13.51 -0.98 -2.27
C ASN A 33 -14.21 0.36 -2.50
N VAL A 34 -15.22 0.70 -1.69
CA VAL A 34 -15.87 2.03 -1.73
C VAL A 34 -14.85 3.14 -1.45
N LEU A 35 -13.93 2.94 -0.48
CA LEU A 35 -12.88 3.92 -0.17
C LEU A 35 -11.95 4.25 -1.35
N ARG A 36 -11.85 3.33 -2.31
CA ARG A 36 -10.97 3.46 -3.47
C ARG A 36 -11.68 4.08 -4.68
N GLN A 37 -12.98 4.34 -4.59
CA GLN A 37 -13.71 4.99 -5.67
C GLN A 37 -13.33 6.46 -5.77
N SER A 38 -13.25 6.96 -7.01
CA SER A 38 -12.82 8.33 -7.29
C SER A 38 -13.90 9.36 -7.05
N GLN A 39 -15.17 8.96 -7.13
CA GLN A 39 -16.34 9.80 -6.93
C GLN A 39 -17.43 8.98 -6.24
N LEU A 40 -18.12 9.58 -5.28
CA LEU A 40 -19.20 8.97 -4.50
C LEU A 40 -20.40 9.92 -4.44
N SER A 41 -21.59 9.40 -4.66
CA SER A 41 -22.86 10.08 -4.41
C SER A 41 -23.17 10.17 -2.91
N ASP A 42 -24.09 11.06 -2.50
CA ASP A 42 -24.48 11.16 -1.09
C ASP A 42 -25.15 9.88 -0.60
N GLN A 43 -25.87 9.20 -1.49
CA GLN A 43 -26.50 7.91 -1.21
C GLN A 43 -25.44 6.82 -0.95
N GLU A 44 -24.38 6.76 -1.75
CA GLU A 44 -23.29 5.79 -1.54
C GLU A 44 -22.54 6.07 -0.23
N ILE A 45 -22.31 7.34 0.11
CA ILE A 45 -21.68 7.71 1.39
C ILE A 45 -22.57 7.35 2.57
N TYR A 46 -23.88 7.59 2.47
CA TYR A 46 -24.85 7.19 3.49
C TYR A 46 -24.89 5.68 3.65
N GLN A 47 -24.93 4.94 2.55
CA GLN A 47 -24.94 3.48 2.56
C GLN A 47 -23.65 2.93 3.18
N TYR A 48 -22.49 3.48 2.81
CA TYR A 48 -21.21 3.13 3.42
C TYR A 48 -21.23 3.31 4.95
N LYS A 49 -21.80 4.41 5.46
CA LYS A 49 -21.93 4.63 6.91
C LYS A 49 -22.76 3.52 7.57
N VAL A 50 -23.93 3.22 7.01
CA VAL A 50 -24.83 2.19 7.56
C VAL A 50 -24.14 0.82 7.55
N ASP A 51 -23.51 0.46 6.45
CA ASP A 51 -22.84 -0.81 6.28
C ASP A 51 -21.60 -0.93 7.18
N ALA A 52 -20.82 0.13 7.35
CA ALA A 52 -19.67 0.14 8.25
C ALA A 52 -20.08 0.01 9.73
N GLU A 53 -21.17 0.67 10.14
CA GLU A 53 -21.71 0.50 11.50
C GLU A 53 -22.25 -0.92 11.73
N ASN A 54 -22.93 -1.49 10.74
CA ASN A 54 -23.40 -2.88 10.81
C ASN A 54 -22.23 -3.86 10.85
N TRP A 55 -21.18 -3.63 10.07
CA TRP A 55 -19.97 -4.45 10.11
C TRP A 55 -19.32 -4.46 11.49
N ILE A 56 -19.23 -3.31 12.18
CA ILE A 56 -18.74 -3.24 13.57
C ILE A 56 -19.64 -4.04 14.53
N ARG A 57 -20.97 -4.01 14.32
CA ARG A 57 -21.91 -4.80 15.14
C ARG A 57 -21.71 -6.30 14.95
N VAL A 58 -21.54 -6.75 13.71
CA VAL A 58 -21.26 -8.15 13.38
C VAL A 58 -19.91 -8.57 13.95
N PHE A 59 -18.89 -7.71 13.83
CA PHE A 59 -17.56 -7.95 14.41
C PHE A 59 -17.64 -8.20 15.92
N CYS A 60 -18.44 -7.42 16.64
CA CYS A 60 -18.59 -7.55 18.09
C CYS A 60 -19.66 -8.57 18.52
N HIS A 61 -20.30 -9.28 17.59
CA HIS A 61 -21.39 -10.18 17.93
C HIS A 61 -20.82 -11.47 18.57
N PRO A 62 -21.22 -11.82 19.80
CA PRO A 62 -20.83 -13.10 20.38
C PRO A 62 -21.41 -14.23 19.53
N ALA A 63 -20.60 -15.27 19.23
CA ALA A 63 -21.12 -16.46 18.59
C ALA A 63 -22.16 -17.10 19.53
N GLN A 64 -23.34 -17.43 19.01
CA GLN A 64 -24.38 -18.07 19.81
C GLN A 64 -23.91 -19.47 20.23
N GLY A 65 -23.51 -19.62 21.48
CA GLY A 65 -23.25 -20.90 22.12
C GLY A 65 -24.46 -21.39 22.91
N HIS A 66 -24.65 -22.71 22.96
CA HIS A 66 -25.72 -23.38 23.69
C HIS A 66 -25.75 -22.94 25.16
N VAL A 67 -26.97 -22.79 25.71
CA VAL A 67 -27.37 -22.15 26.98
C VAL A 67 -26.64 -22.54 28.29
N ASN A 68 -25.62 -23.41 28.29
CA ASN A 68 -24.96 -23.86 29.53
C ASN A 68 -23.43 -23.94 29.48
N SER A 69 -22.74 -23.21 28.61
CA SER A 69 -21.27 -23.09 28.70
C SER A 69 -20.84 -21.64 28.93
N LEU A 70 -19.83 -21.46 29.78
CA LEU A 70 -19.06 -20.22 29.97
C LEU A 70 -18.32 -19.75 28.68
N GLN A 71 -18.77 -20.18 27.50
CA GLN A 71 -18.09 -20.04 26.20
C GLN A 71 -19.00 -19.39 25.14
N ASN A 72 -19.76 -18.36 25.51
CA ASN A 72 -20.29 -17.37 24.54
C ASN A 72 -19.17 -16.42 24.09
N ILE A 73 -18.04 -16.97 23.65
CA ILE A 73 -16.90 -16.18 23.17
C ILE A 73 -17.07 -16.07 21.66
N GLY A 74 -17.62 -14.94 21.21
CA GLY A 74 -17.48 -14.56 19.80
C GLY A 74 -16.02 -14.42 19.42
N LEU A 75 -15.73 -14.48 18.12
CA LEU A 75 -14.38 -14.32 17.59
C LEU A 75 -13.69 -13.04 18.06
N TYR A 76 -14.48 -11.97 18.24
CA TYR A 76 -13.99 -10.68 18.71
C TYR A 76 -14.95 -10.08 19.73
N ILE A 77 -14.38 -9.40 20.74
CA ILE A 77 -15.11 -8.65 21.75
C ILE A 77 -14.95 -7.14 21.52
N LYS A 78 -15.76 -6.33 22.19
CA LYS A 78 -15.68 -4.86 22.08
C LYS A 78 -14.30 -4.29 22.42
N ALA A 79 -13.52 -4.99 23.27
CA ALA A 79 -12.16 -4.59 23.62
C ALA A 79 -11.16 -4.76 22.46
N ASP A 80 -11.48 -5.59 21.45
CA ASP A 80 -10.64 -5.82 20.28
C ASP A 80 -10.85 -4.76 19.18
N LEU A 81 -11.77 -3.81 19.39
CA LEU A 81 -11.98 -2.70 18.48
C LEU A 81 -10.77 -1.77 18.47
N THR A 82 -10.05 -1.80 17.36
CA THR A 82 -8.90 -0.91 17.17
C THR A 82 -9.37 0.54 16.92
N PRO A 83 -8.52 1.54 17.21
CA PRO A 83 -8.78 2.93 16.83
C PRO A 83 -9.08 3.09 15.33
N TYR A 84 -8.46 2.28 14.46
CA TYR A 84 -8.71 2.29 13.02
C TYR A 84 -10.13 1.88 12.67
N MET A 85 -10.69 0.87 13.35
CA MET A 85 -12.08 0.45 13.14
C MET A 85 -13.08 1.52 13.58
N HIS A 86 -12.78 2.22 14.68
CA HIS A 86 -13.58 3.37 15.12
C HIS A 86 -13.55 4.49 14.07
N VAL A 87 -12.37 4.87 13.59
CA VAL A 87 -12.22 5.87 12.52
C VAL A 87 -12.95 5.45 11.25
N PHE A 88 -12.81 4.19 10.86
CA PHE A 88 -13.45 3.60 9.69
C PHE A 88 -14.98 3.75 9.70
N ALA A 89 -15.64 3.41 10.82
CA ALA A 89 -17.10 3.47 10.88
C ALA A 89 -17.64 4.88 11.22
N LYS A 90 -16.91 5.68 12.01
CA LYS A 90 -17.43 6.96 12.54
C LYS A 90 -16.94 8.20 11.80
N HIS A 91 -15.69 8.22 11.36
CA HIS A 91 -15.05 9.44 10.84
C HIS A 91 -14.89 9.43 9.33
N ILE A 92 -14.65 8.26 8.72
CA ILE A 92 -14.54 8.16 7.26
C ILE A 92 -15.78 8.68 6.50
N PRO A 93 -17.03 8.37 6.88
CA PRO A 93 -18.19 8.91 6.18
C PRO A 93 -18.25 10.44 6.25
N LEU A 94 -17.85 11.04 7.38
CA LEU A 94 -17.77 12.49 7.54
C LEU A 94 -16.70 13.08 6.61
N PHE A 95 -15.52 12.45 6.55
CA PHE A 95 -14.46 12.87 5.64
C PHE A 95 -14.89 12.76 4.17
N MET A 96 -15.59 11.69 3.79
CA MET A 96 -16.13 11.55 2.43
C MET A 96 -17.05 12.72 2.06
N GLN A 97 -17.96 13.13 2.95
CA GLN A 97 -18.84 14.28 2.72
C GLN A 97 -18.06 15.59 2.57
N GLN A 98 -17.10 15.84 3.48
CA GLN A 98 -16.28 17.05 3.45
C GLN A 98 -15.39 17.13 2.20
N LEU A 99 -14.83 16.00 1.77
CA LEU A 99 -13.99 15.93 0.57
C LEU A 99 -14.84 16.10 -0.70
N LYS A 100 -16.01 15.45 -0.74
CA LYS A 100 -16.96 15.58 -1.86
C LYS A 100 -17.37 17.04 -2.06
N ALA A 101 -17.69 17.76 -0.98
CA ALA A 101 -18.01 19.19 -1.04
C ALA A 101 -16.89 20.06 -1.66
N LYS A 102 -15.64 19.57 -1.66
CA LYS A 102 -14.48 20.21 -2.28
C LYS A 102 -14.12 19.62 -3.65
N GLY A 103 -14.93 18.71 -4.20
CA GLY A 103 -14.64 17.99 -5.44
C GLY A 103 -13.48 16.99 -5.33
N LEU A 104 -13.15 16.55 -4.10
CA LEU A 104 -12.07 15.63 -3.80
C LEU A 104 -12.61 14.27 -3.37
N SER A 105 -11.74 13.25 -3.41
CA SER A 105 -12.03 11.91 -2.88
C SER A 105 -10.94 11.42 -1.95
N LEU A 106 -11.31 10.48 -1.08
CA LEU A 106 -10.42 9.92 -0.07
C LEU A 106 -9.19 9.23 -0.70
N ARG A 107 -9.34 8.67 -1.91
CA ARG A 107 -8.27 8.01 -2.67
C ARG A 107 -7.03 8.90 -2.87
N ILE A 108 -7.20 10.22 -3.01
CA ILE A 108 -6.10 11.15 -3.26
C ILE A 108 -5.14 11.23 -2.07
N PHE A 109 -5.66 10.98 -0.86
CA PHE A 109 -4.87 10.99 0.38
C PHE A 109 -4.23 9.65 0.71
N SER A 110 -4.24 8.69 -0.22
CA SER A 110 -3.56 7.41 -0.06
C SER A 110 -2.04 7.57 -0.04
N THR A 111 -1.37 6.91 0.91
CA THR A 111 0.10 6.84 1.01
C THR A 111 0.72 5.83 0.04
N SER A 112 -0.08 5.08 -0.72
CA SER A 112 0.38 4.01 -1.62
C SER A 112 1.43 4.46 -2.64
N SER A 113 1.35 5.71 -3.11
CA SER A 113 2.31 6.27 -4.07
C SER A 113 3.69 6.49 -3.43
N ILE A 114 3.72 6.90 -2.16
CA ILE A 114 4.96 7.11 -1.39
C ILE A 114 5.61 5.75 -1.11
N GLU A 115 4.83 4.76 -0.68
CA GLU A 115 5.32 3.39 -0.45
C GLU A 115 5.92 2.79 -1.73
N LYS A 116 5.23 2.94 -2.87
CA LYS A 116 5.74 2.48 -4.17
C LYS A 116 7.03 3.20 -4.56
N LYS A 117 7.11 4.52 -4.33
CA LYS A 117 8.33 5.29 -4.59
C LYS A 117 9.48 4.78 -3.73
N ASN A 118 9.27 4.60 -2.43
CA ASN A 118 10.26 4.09 -1.50
C ASN A 118 10.72 2.68 -1.92
N HIS A 119 9.79 1.78 -2.27
CA HIS A 119 10.12 0.44 -2.73
C HIS A 119 10.99 0.46 -4.00
N ASN A 120 10.66 1.31 -4.98
CA ASN A 120 11.44 1.47 -6.19
C ASN A 120 12.84 2.03 -5.90
N GLN A 121 12.96 3.01 -5.00
CA GLN A 121 14.25 3.57 -4.61
C GLN A 121 15.12 2.52 -3.89
N VAL A 122 14.55 1.76 -2.95
CA VAL A 122 15.24 0.62 -2.32
C VAL A 122 15.72 -0.37 -3.38
N ARG A 123 14.84 -0.78 -4.31
CA ARG A 123 15.20 -1.74 -5.35
C ARG A 123 16.33 -1.24 -6.28
N VAL A 124 16.28 0.02 -6.70
CA VAL A 124 17.23 0.58 -7.69
C VAL A 124 18.57 0.93 -7.06
N PHE A 125 18.57 1.56 -5.88
CA PHE A 125 19.79 2.09 -5.28
C PHE A 125 20.40 1.19 -4.20
N PHE A 126 19.61 0.27 -3.62
CA PHE A 126 20.04 -0.63 -2.55
C PHE A 126 19.91 -2.11 -2.90
N GLY A 127 19.10 -2.47 -3.92
CA GLY A 127 18.95 -3.86 -4.36
C GLY A 127 20.18 -4.43 -5.07
N GLY A 128 21.09 -3.57 -5.52
CA GLY A 128 22.36 -3.95 -6.16
C GLY A 128 23.60 -3.78 -5.28
N THR A 129 23.47 -3.27 -4.04
CA THR A 129 24.60 -3.28 -3.12
C THR A 129 24.79 -4.70 -2.63
N THR A 130 25.72 -5.41 -3.27
CA THR A 130 26.44 -6.53 -2.64
C THR A 130 26.74 -6.16 -1.19
N MET A 131 26.64 -7.14 -0.29
CA MET A 131 26.82 -7.04 1.16
C MET A 131 28.24 -6.59 1.59
N GLY A 132 28.78 -5.54 0.98
CA GLY A 132 30.16 -5.06 1.10
C GLY A 132 30.32 -3.55 0.99
N GLY A 133 29.22 -2.78 0.96
CA GLY A 133 29.26 -1.31 0.89
C GLY A 133 29.69 -0.81 -0.50
N GLY A 134 28.80 -0.08 -1.17
CA GLY A 134 29.12 0.52 -2.47
C GLY A 134 30.35 1.43 -2.36
N ASN A 135 31.42 1.07 -3.05
CA ASN A 135 32.72 1.75 -3.01
C ASN A 135 32.74 2.99 -3.94
N GLY A 136 31.68 3.79 -3.89
CA GLY A 136 31.51 5.01 -4.69
C GLY A 136 31.94 6.24 -3.91
N ASN A 137 32.69 7.15 -4.54
CA ASN A 137 33.09 8.43 -3.92
C ASN A 137 31.91 9.35 -3.53
N LYS A 138 30.67 8.98 -3.86
CA LYS A 138 29.45 9.77 -3.61
C LYS A 138 28.44 8.95 -2.82
N SER A 139 27.66 9.63 -1.97
CA SER A 139 26.62 8.98 -1.17
C SER A 139 25.43 8.55 -2.03
N VAL A 140 24.72 7.51 -1.61
CA VAL A 140 23.47 7.05 -2.25
C VAL A 140 22.43 8.17 -2.34
N VAL A 141 22.41 9.08 -1.36
CA VAL A 141 21.54 10.26 -1.36
C VAL A 141 21.83 11.17 -2.56
N HIS A 142 23.12 11.37 -2.88
CA HIS A 142 23.50 12.14 -4.06
C HIS A 142 23.02 11.47 -5.36
N ASP A 143 23.09 10.15 -5.45
CA ASP A 143 22.65 9.41 -6.63
C ASP A 143 21.13 9.45 -6.82
N ILE A 144 20.37 9.29 -5.73
CA ILE A 144 18.90 9.46 -5.73
C ILE A 144 18.54 10.87 -6.19
N MET A 145 19.13 11.89 -5.57
CA MET A 145 18.85 13.29 -5.90
C MET A 145 19.21 13.61 -7.37
N SER A 146 20.35 13.13 -7.84
CA SER A 146 20.78 13.32 -9.23
C SER A 146 19.86 12.63 -10.24
N PHE A 147 19.30 11.48 -9.88
CA PHE A 147 18.36 10.73 -10.72
C PHE A 147 16.99 11.42 -10.79
N GLU A 148 16.44 11.82 -9.64
CA GLU A 148 15.15 12.50 -9.53
C GLU A 148 15.17 13.87 -10.21
N ASN A 149 16.24 14.67 -10.01
CA ASN A 149 16.38 15.98 -10.66
C ASN A 149 16.46 15.85 -12.19
N ARG A 150 17.19 14.86 -12.71
CA ARG A 150 17.24 14.59 -14.16
C ARG A 150 15.86 14.16 -14.68
N TYR A 151 15.12 13.37 -13.91
CA TYR A 151 13.77 12.96 -14.29
C TYR A 151 12.82 14.14 -14.38
N LEU A 152 12.85 15.06 -13.40
CA LEU A 152 12.06 16.29 -13.42
C LEU A 152 12.39 17.17 -14.62
N PHE A 153 13.67 17.34 -14.93
CA PHE A 153 14.11 18.12 -16.11
C PHE A 153 13.50 17.57 -17.40
N TYR A 154 13.60 16.26 -17.66
CA TYR A 154 13.03 15.67 -18.89
C TYR A 154 11.50 15.80 -18.96
N LEU A 155 10.82 15.69 -17.82
CA LEU A 155 9.37 15.91 -17.73
C LEU A 155 8.99 17.34 -18.07
N MET A 156 9.70 18.34 -17.52
CA MET A 156 9.43 19.75 -17.76
C MET A 156 9.68 20.14 -19.22
N GLU A 157 10.72 19.59 -19.83
CA GLU A 157 11.12 19.89 -21.21
C GLU A 157 10.39 19.02 -22.25
N ASN A 158 9.44 18.16 -21.85
CA ASN A 158 8.74 17.21 -22.72
C ASN A 158 9.67 16.34 -23.60
N ILE A 159 10.85 15.98 -23.08
CA ILE A 159 11.83 15.18 -23.81
C ILE A 159 11.47 13.69 -23.65
N PRO A 160 11.17 12.94 -24.73
CA PRO A 160 10.87 11.52 -24.65
C PRO A 160 12.06 10.75 -24.10
N ARG A 161 11.83 9.90 -23.10
CA ARG A 161 12.88 9.10 -22.49
C ARG A 161 12.72 7.64 -22.89
N GLU A 162 13.62 7.11 -23.71
CA GLU A 162 13.86 5.67 -23.75
C GLU A 162 14.59 5.28 -22.47
N ILE A 163 13.88 4.72 -21.49
CA ILE A 163 14.52 4.13 -20.31
C ILE A 163 15.14 2.81 -20.76
N ASN A 164 16.34 2.87 -21.33
CA ASN A 164 17.17 1.69 -21.42
C ASN A 164 17.66 1.37 -19.99
N ASN A 165 17.11 0.30 -19.38
CA ASN A 165 17.62 -0.34 -18.15
C ASN A 165 19.02 -0.98 -18.35
N ARG A 166 19.81 -0.47 -19.31
CA ARG A 166 21.15 -0.94 -19.61
C ARG A 166 22.13 0.12 -19.15
N ASN A 167 23.02 -0.31 -18.26
CA ASN A 167 24.30 0.32 -17.91
C ASN A 167 24.32 1.12 -16.60
N ILE A 168 24.13 0.40 -15.48
CA ILE A 168 25.03 0.53 -14.33
C ILE A 168 25.77 -0.81 -14.20
N ASN A 169 26.37 -1.29 -15.29
CA ASN A 169 27.43 -2.29 -15.20
C ASN A 169 28.74 -1.52 -15.26
N ALA A 170 29.46 -1.55 -14.14
CA ALA A 170 30.85 -1.19 -14.06
C ALA A 170 31.62 -1.99 -15.14
N ASN A 171 32.07 -1.30 -16.18
CA ASN A 171 33.16 -1.69 -17.08
C ASN A 171 33.38 -0.54 -18.08
N ASN A 172 34.03 0.52 -17.59
CA ASN A 172 34.78 1.49 -18.39
C ASN A 172 35.81 2.14 -17.46
N LYS A 173 36.69 1.29 -16.91
CA LYS A 173 38.05 1.66 -16.53
C LYS A 173 38.95 0.87 -17.47
N GLU A 174 40.06 1.50 -17.88
CA GLU A 174 41.05 1.05 -18.87
C GLU A 174 40.67 1.46 -20.31
N ASN A 175 41.40 2.30 -21.06
CA ASN A 175 42.73 2.86 -20.92
C ASN A 175 42.79 4.21 -21.66
N SER A 176 43.06 5.31 -20.95
CA SER A 176 43.69 6.50 -21.54
C SER A 176 45.14 6.52 -21.07
N SER A 177 45.95 5.62 -21.62
CA SER A 177 47.40 5.64 -21.46
C SER A 177 48.00 6.35 -22.66
N SER A 178 48.68 7.44 -22.34
CA SER A 178 49.42 8.36 -23.19
C SER A 178 50.43 7.64 -24.09
N THR A 179 50.34 7.85 -25.40
CA THR A 179 51.47 7.63 -26.32
C THR A 179 51.79 8.97 -26.98
N VAL A 180 52.78 9.67 -26.41
CA VAL A 180 53.45 10.80 -27.05
C VAL A 180 54.31 10.23 -28.18
N ILE A 181 53.97 10.54 -29.42
CA ILE A 181 54.80 10.23 -30.59
C ILE A 181 55.78 11.41 -30.78
N ASN A 182 57.05 11.18 -30.49
CA ASN A 182 58.13 12.06 -30.96
C ASN A 182 58.38 11.81 -32.44
N LYS A 183 58.37 12.87 -33.25
CA LYS A 183 59.00 12.89 -34.58
C LYS A 183 59.95 14.08 -34.66
N ALA A 184 61.14 13.75 -35.19
CA ALA A 184 62.34 14.50 -35.56
C ALA A 184 62.29 16.04 -35.46
#